data_AF-A0A968Q126-F1
#
_entry.id   AF-A0A968Q126-F1
#
_cell.length_a   1.000
_cell.length_b   1.000
_cell.length_c   1.000
_cell.angle_alpha   90.00
_cell.angle_beta   90.00
_cell.angle_gamma   90.00
#
_symmetry.space_group_name_H-M   'P 1'
#
loop_
_entity.id
_entity.type
_entity.pdbx_description
1 polymer ?
#
loop_
_entity_poly.entity_id
_entity_poly.type
_entity_poly.pdbx_seq_one_letter_code
_entity_poly.pdbx_strand_id
1 'polypeptide(L)'
;MKLPPLTGEAKTVQVHNLDTGEAYREAYDKLGLSLGAMPIRPNLPGIDHPNIYVLRSIPDMDAIMARLGPQSTPLATPPTTPARRPCI
;
A
#
# COMPACT_ATOMS: atom_id res chain seq x y z
N MET A 1 -7.84 -3.35 -7.52
CA MET A 1 -7.50 -3.36 -8.93
C MET A 1 -6.45 -4.42 -9.19
N LYS A 2 -6.84 -5.60 -9.69
CA LYS A 2 -5.88 -6.62 -10.13
C LYS A 2 -5.68 -6.39 -11.62
N LEU A 3 -4.46 -6.05 -12.06
CA LEU A 3 -4.22 -5.74 -13.46
C LEU A 3 -4.17 -7.05 -14.27
N PRO A 4 -5.03 -7.22 -15.28
CA PRO A 4 -5.00 -8.34 -16.24
C PRO A 4 -3.92 -8.19 -17.31
N PRO A 5 -3.66 -9.23 -18.14
CA PRO A 5 -2.58 -9.24 -19.12
C PRO A 5 -2.68 -8.09 -20.13
N LEU A 6 -1.57 -7.36 -20.28
CA LEU A 6 -1.38 -6.33 -21.30
C LEU A 6 -1.14 -7.04 -22.65
N THR A 7 -2.04 -6.88 -23.61
CA THR A 7 -1.83 -7.36 -24.98
C THR A 7 -1.11 -6.27 -25.78
N GLY A 8 0.21 -6.45 -25.98
CA GLY A 8 1.08 -5.46 -26.61
C GLY A 8 0.71 -5.09 -28.06
N GLU A 9 -0.14 -5.89 -28.71
CA GLU A 9 -0.55 -5.70 -30.10
C GLU A 9 -1.71 -4.69 -30.27
N ALA A 10 -2.50 -4.45 -29.22
CA ALA A 10 -3.76 -3.69 -29.34
C ALA A 10 -3.81 -2.39 -28.52
N LYS A 11 -2.75 -1.99 -27.80
CA LYS A 11 -2.77 -0.86 -26.85
C LYS A 11 -4.05 -0.82 -25.99
N THR A 12 -4.47 -1.99 -25.49
CA THR A 12 -5.65 -2.10 -24.61
C THR A 12 -5.25 -2.63 -23.24
N VAL A 13 -5.86 -2.08 -22.20
CA VAL A 13 -5.83 -2.62 -20.84
C VAL A 13 -7.17 -3.26 -20.56
N GLN A 14 -7.17 -4.40 -19.87
CA GLN A 14 -8.39 -4.90 -19.24
C GLN A 14 -8.43 -4.30 -17.82
N VAL A 15 -9.59 -3.81 -17.40
CA VAL A 15 -9.80 -3.21 -16.09
C VAL A 15 -10.82 -4.08 -15.37
N HIS A 16 -10.48 -4.49 -14.15
CA HIS A 16 -11.38 -5.25 -13.29
C HIS A 16 -11.86 -4.38 -12.14
N ASN A 17 -13.16 -4.10 -12.12
CA ASN A 17 -13.79 -3.39 -11.03
C ASN A 17 -13.97 -4.36 -9.85
N LEU A 18 -13.43 -4.01 -8.68
CA LEU A 18 -13.53 -4.85 -7.48
C LEU A 18 -14.90 -4.75 -6.80
N ASP A 19 -15.66 -3.68 -7.03
CA ASP A 19 -16.95 -3.45 -6.40
C ASP A 19 -18.09 -4.15 -7.16
N THR A 20 -18.02 -4.16 -8.50
CA THR A 20 -19.04 -4.78 -9.37
C THR A 20 -18.63 -6.13 -9.95
N GLY A 21 -17.34 -6.50 -9.87
CA GLY A 21 -16.79 -7.72 -10.45
C GLY A 21 -16.69 -7.73 -11.98
N GLU A 22 -17.09 -6.65 -12.64
CA GLU A 22 -17.05 -6.56 -14.09
C GLU A 22 -15.63 -6.34 -14.61
N ALA A 23 -15.32 -6.96 -15.75
CA ALA A 23 -14.07 -6.77 -16.47
C ALA A 23 -14.36 -6.16 -17.84
N TYR A 24 -13.82 -4.96 -18.09
CA TYR A 24 -13.96 -4.27 -19.37
C TYR A 24 -12.60 -4.00 -20.01
N ARG A 25 -12.58 -3.65 -21.30
CA ARG A 25 -11.37 -3.33 -22.05
C ARG A 25 -11.38 -1.86 -22.44
N GLU A 26 -10.28 -1.17 -22.20
CA GLU A 26 -10.11 0.24 -22.51
C GLU A 26 -8.83 0.44 -23.31
N ALA A 27 -8.90 1.23 -24.39
CA ALA A 27 -7.75 1.55 -25.23
C ALA A 27 -6.98 2.74 -24.65
N TYR A 28 -5.65 2.74 -24.77
CA TYR A 28 -4.79 3.81 -24.26
C TYR A 28 -3.77 4.27 -25.30
N ASP A 29 -3.47 5.58 -25.30
CA ASP A 29 -2.39 6.12 -26.12
C ASP A 29 -1.04 6.13 -25.39
N LYS A 30 -1.06 6.40 -24.09
CA LYS A 30 0.11 6.40 -23.20
C LYS A 30 -0.28 5.76 -21.86
N LEU A 31 0.48 4.78 -21.42
CA LEU A 31 0.23 4.06 -20.17
C LEU A 31 1.35 4.35 -19.15
N GLY A 32 1.00 5.02 -18.06
CA GLY A 32 1.88 5.24 -16.92
C GLY A 32 1.74 4.08 -15.91
N LEU A 33 2.75 3.21 -15.83
CA LEU A 33 2.76 2.11 -14.87
C LEU A 33 3.47 2.55 -13.58
N SER A 34 2.68 2.89 -12.57
CA SER A 34 3.17 3.16 -11.20
C SER A 34 2.77 2.04 -10.25
N LEU A 35 2.91 0.80 -10.71
CA LEU A 35 2.67 -0.40 -9.91
C LEU A 35 3.82 -0.52 -8.89
N GLY A 36 3.68 0.09 -7.71
CA GLY A 36 4.70 0.04 -6.66
C GLY A 36 5.12 -1.39 -6.28
N ALA A 37 6.16 -1.54 -5.46
CA ALA A 37 6.77 -2.85 -5.20
C ALA A 37 5.93 -3.78 -4.29
N MET A 38 5.79 -5.06 -4.68
CA MET A 38 5.32 -6.12 -3.78
C MET A 38 6.45 -6.59 -2.86
N PRO A 39 6.23 -6.64 -1.54
CA PRO A 39 7.19 -7.22 -0.61
C PRO A 39 7.37 -8.70 -0.95
N ILE A 40 8.63 -9.08 -1.16
CA ILE A 40 9.01 -10.46 -1.48
C ILE A 40 8.79 -11.29 -0.22
N ARG A 41 8.03 -12.38 -0.33
CA ARG A 41 7.91 -13.41 0.71
C ARG A 41 8.84 -14.57 0.34
N PRO A 42 10.01 -14.73 0.99
CA PRO A 42 10.88 -15.86 0.72
C PRO A 42 10.18 -17.18 1.05
N ASN A 43 10.42 -18.23 0.25
CA ASN A 43 9.82 -19.55 0.48
C ASN A 43 10.53 -20.30 1.62
N LEU A 44 10.38 -19.80 2.84
CA LEU A 44 10.93 -20.40 4.06
C LEU A 44 9.82 -21.13 4.84
N PRO A 45 10.05 -22.36 5.33
CA PRO A 45 9.08 -23.04 6.19
C PRO A 45 8.78 -22.17 7.42
N GLY A 46 7.49 -21.86 7.63
CA GLY A 46 7.03 -21.03 8.75
C GLY A 46 6.78 -19.57 8.43
N ILE A 47 6.93 -19.11 7.18
CA ILE A 47 6.63 -17.71 6.81
C ILE A 47 5.13 -17.34 6.93
N ASP A 48 4.23 -18.32 6.86
CA ASP A 48 2.79 -18.15 7.08
C ASP A 48 2.41 -18.18 8.58
N HIS A 49 3.38 -18.11 9.49
CA HIS A 49 3.09 -18.05 10.92
C HIS A 49 2.26 -16.80 11.23
N PRO A 50 1.18 -16.88 12.05
CA PRO A 50 0.29 -15.77 12.38
C PRO A 50 0.94 -14.60 13.14
N ASN A 51 2.26 -14.65 13.38
CA ASN A 51 3.03 -13.58 14.01
C ASN A 51 3.96 -12.87 13.00
N ILE A 52 3.98 -13.30 11.74
CA ILE A 52 4.76 -12.69 10.68
C ILE A 52 3.82 -11.80 9.88
N TYR A 53 4.06 -10.49 9.94
CA TYR A 53 3.24 -9.48 9.28
C TYR A 53 4.07 -8.77 8.22
N VAL A 54 3.40 -8.36 7.15
CA VAL A 54 3.98 -7.56 6.07
C VAL A 54 3.30 -6.20 6.15
N LEU A 55 4.06 -5.12 6.33
CA LEU A 55 3.51 -3.77 6.37
C LEU A 55 3.63 -3.13 4.98
N ARG A 56 2.55 -3.13 4.19
CA ARG A 56 2.49 -2.42 2.91
C ARG A 56 1.33 -1.42 2.85
N SER A 57 0.22 -1.76 3.47
CA SER A 57 -1.05 -1.04 3.35
C SER A 57 -1.63 -0.73 4.72
N ILE A 58 -2.55 0.23 4.79
CA ILE A 58 -3.30 0.55 6.02
C ILE A 58 -3.94 -0.68 6.70
N PRO A 59 -4.62 -1.62 5.98
CA PRO A 59 -5.17 -2.80 6.64
C PRO A 59 -4.10 -3.72 7.28
N ASP A 60 -2.86 -3.69 6.80
CA ASP A 60 -1.77 -4.44 7.42
C ASP A 60 -1.39 -3.82 8.78
N MET A 61 -1.44 -2.49 8.88
CA MET A 61 -1.22 -1.77 10.13
C MET A 61 -2.34 -2.09 11.13
N ASP A 62 -3.60 -2.11 10.69
CA ASP A 62 -4.74 -2.47 11.54
C ASP A 62 -4.60 -3.88 12.13
N ALA A 63 -4.14 -4.85 11.33
CA ALA A 63 -3.90 -6.22 11.80
C ALA A 63 -2.80 -6.29 12.88
N ILE A 64 -1.73 -5.51 12.74
CA ILE A 64 -0.64 -5.42 13.72
C ILE A 64 -1.14 -4.75 15.01
N MET A 65 -1.89 -3.65 14.87
CA MET A 65 -2.43 -2.90 16.01
C MET A 65 -3.45 -3.73 16.81
N ALA A 66 -4.32 -4.48 16.13
CA ALA A 66 -5.25 -5.40 16.78
C ALA A 66 -4.53 -6.49 17.60
N ARG A 67 -3.32 -6.89 17.17
CA ARG A 67 -2.50 -7.91 17.86
C ARG A 67 -1.72 -7.35 19.04
N LEU A 68 -1.22 -6.12 18.94
CA LEU A 68 -0.36 -5.48 19.97
C LEU A 68 -1.15 -4.81 21.11
N GLY A 69 -2.48 -4.65 20.96
CA GLY A 69 -3.29 -3.88 21.90
C GLY A 69 -2.96 -2.38 21.86
N PRO A 70 -3.76 -1.51 22.50
CA PRO A 70 -3.47 -0.08 22.55
C PRO A 70 -2.19 0.16 23.36
N GLN A 71 -1.06 0.25 22.66
CA GLN A 71 0.18 0.73 23.27
C GLN A 71 0.11 2.25 23.33
N SER A 72 -0.11 2.76 24.54
CA SER A 72 0.02 4.16 24.90
C SER A 72 1.49 4.59 24.80
N THR A 73 2.04 4.66 23.59
CA THR A 73 3.26 5.43 23.37
C THR A 73 2.79 6.84 23.07
N PRO A 74 3.04 7.83 23.95
CA PRO A 74 2.70 9.20 23.64
C PRO A 74 3.43 9.55 22.35
N LEU A 75 2.68 9.88 21.31
CA LEU A 75 3.20 10.47 20.08
C LEU A 75 4.07 11.64 20.54
N ALA A 76 5.39 11.50 20.37
CA ALA A 76 6.34 12.53 20.74
C ALA A 76 5.85 13.83 20.09
N THR A 77 5.40 14.77 20.91
CA THR A 77 4.95 16.06 20.45
C THR A 77 6.12 16.68 19.67
N PRO A 78 5.88 17.24 18.47
CA PRO A 78 6.94 17.89 17.73
C PRO A 78 7.60 18.91 18.65
N PRO A 79 8.94 19.06 18.65
CA PRO A 79 9.56 20.10 19.46
C PRO A 79 8.95 21.43 19.03
N THR A 80 8.14 22.02 19.92
CA THR A 80 7.59 23.35 19.73
C THR A 80 8.78 24.28 19.59
N THR A 81 9.13 24.61 18.36
CA THR A 81 10.18 25.58 18.05
C THR A 81 9.75 26.89 18.69
N PRO A 82 10.52 27.46 19.64
CA PRO A 82 10.17 28.76 20.18
C PRO A 82 10.25 29.77 19.03
N ALA A 83 9.17 30.51 18.83
CA ALA A 83 9.11 31.59 17.84
C ALA A 83 10.33 32.49 18.01
N ARG A 84 11.11 32.66 16.93
CA ARG A 84 12.27 33.55 16.88
C ARG A 84 11.86 34.91 17.45
N ARG A 85 12.54 35.35 18.51
CA ARG A 85 12.44 36.73 18.98
C ARG A 85 12.82 37.65 17.82
N PRO A 86 12.06 38.72 17.52
CA PRO A 86 12.52 39.73 16.60
C PRO A 86 13.75 40.40 17.23
N CYS A 87 14.86 40.43 16.49
CA CYS A 87 16.00 41.26 16.85
C CYS A 87 15.56 42.72 16.79
N ILE A 88 15.48 43.38 17.94
CA ILE A 88 15.45 44.83 18.12
C ILE A 88 16.56 45.19 19.10
#